data_AF-A0A929IEM2-F1
#
_entry.id   AF-A0A929IEM2-F1
#
_cell.length_a   1.000
_cell.length_b   1.000
_cell.length_c   1.000
_cell.angle_alpha   90.00
_cell.angle_beta   90.00
_cell.angle_gamma   90.00
#
_symmetry.space_group_name_H-M   'P 1'
#
loop_
_entity.id
_entity.type
_entity.pdbx_description
1 polymer ?
#
loop_
_entity_poly.entity_id
_entity_poly.type
_entity_poly.pdbx_seq_one_letter_code
_entity_poly.pdbx_strand_id
1 'polypeptide(L)'
;DEMFANFNQARRPEWREELARKYGIEAALDDPYTQDLVRTIVNTGTEYDKTSDDYSYGIRSTPTMIINGRMVIGTLPDEHMRAIFQALIDEAQGGSRFIENWVPPKARRVRR
;
A
#
# COMPACT_ATOMS: atom_id res chain seq x y z
N ASP A 1 7.24 15.32 4.91
CA ASP A 1 6.84 15.85 6.24
C ASP A 1 5.64 16.78 6.24
N GLU A 2 5.49 17.73 5.31
CA GLU A 2 4.39 18.72 5.34
C GLU A 2 2.98 18.13 5.46
N MET A 3 2.66 17.05 4.74
CA MET A 3 1.35 16.40 4.85
C MET A 3 1.08 15.84 6.26
N PHE A 4 2.06 15.19 6.87
CA PHE A 4 1.94 14.60 8.21
C PHE A 4 1.91 15.66 9.30
N ALA A 5 2.73 16.70 9.17
CA ALA A 5 2.74 17.85 10.08
C ALA A 5 1.39 18.59 10.10
N ASN A 6 0.64 18.54 8.98
CA ASN A 6 -0.64 19.21 8.82
C ASN A 6 -1.84 18.25 8.81
N PHE A 7 -1.72 17.05 9.41
CA PHE A 7 -2.72 15.98 9.33
C PHE A 7 -4.18 16.45 9.55
N ASN A 8 -4.41 17.29 10.57
CA ASN A 8 -5.75 17.82 10.85
C ASN A 8 -6.22 18.82 9.78
N GLN A 9 -5.34 19.70 9.31
CA GLN A 9 -5.66 20.71 8.29
C GLN A 9 -5.86 20.08 6.92
N ALA A 10 -5.13 18.99 6.61
CA ALA A 10 -5.23 18.23 5.37
C ALA A 10 -6.63 17.65 5.11
N ARG A 11 -7.49 17.61 6.13
CA ARG A 11 -8.90 17.21 5.98
C ARG A 11 -9.76 18.31 5.34
N ARG A 12 -9.34 19.56 5.40
CA ARG A 12 -10.05 20.69 4.79
C ARG A 12 -9.90 20.64 3.25
N PRO A 13 -10.98 20.81 2.47
CA PRO A 13 -10.90 20.90 1.01
C PRO A 13 -9.93 21.99 0.54
N GLU A 14 -10.07 23.21 1.08
CA GLU A 14 -9.24 24.38 0.73
C GLU A 14 -7.74 24.11 0.87
N TRP A 15 -7.34 23.43 1.95
CA TRP A 15 -5.93 23.08 2.18
C TRP A 15 -5.41 22.09 1.13
N ARG A 16 -6.23 21.13 0.72
CA ARG A 16 -5.87 20.16 -0.33
C ARG A 16 -5.72 20.84 -1.70
N GLU A 17 -6.58 21.81 -1.99
CA GLU A 17 -6.47 22.63 -3.20
C GLU A 17 -5.21 23.50 -3.19
N GLU A 18 -4.88 24.13 -2.05
CA GLU A 18 -3.63 24.89 -1.89
C GLU A 18 -2.40 24.02 -2.06
N LEU A 19 -2.41 22.82 -1.48
CA LEU A 19 -1.33 21.85 -1.65
C LEU A 19 -1.20 21.43 -3.12
N ALA A 20 -2.33 21.16 -3.81
CA ALA A 20 -2.32 20.81 -5.22
C ALA A 20 -1.72 21.94 -6.07
N ARG A 21 -2.10 23.19 -5.81
CA ARG A 21 -1.51 24.38 -6.46
C ARG A 21 -0.02 24.51 -6.21
N LYS A 22 0.41 24.32 -4.96
CA LYS A 22 1.82 24.39 -4.56
C LYS A 22 2.71 23.42 -5.37
N TYR A 23 2.17 22.24 -5.68
CA TYR A 23 2.90 21.21 -6.43
C TYR A 23 2.55 21.16 -7.93
N GLY A 24 1.64 22.01 -8.43
CA GLY A 24 1.25 22.05 -9.84
C GLY A 24 0.49 20.80 -10.32
N ILE A 25 -0.31 20.18 -9.44
CA ILE A 25 -1.03 18.92 -9.71
C ILE A 25 -2.56 19.08 -9.68
N GLU A 26 -3.09 20.30 -9.86
CA GLU A 26 -4.52 20.59 -9.77
C GLU A 26 -5.36 19.76 -10.74
N ALA A 27 -4.83 19.54 -11.95
CA ALA A 27 -5.51 18.72 -12.96
C ALA A 27 -5.70 17.26 -12.52
N ALA A 28 -4.85 16.75 -11.62
CA ALA A 28 -4.94 15.37 -11.14
C ALA A 28 -6.13 15.14 -10.19
N LEU A 29 -6.70 16.21 -9.62
CA LEU A 29 -7.88 16.11 -8.75
C LEU A 29 -9.11 15.61 -9.52
N ASP A 30 -9.23 16.00 -10.79
CA ASP A 30 -10.36 15.70 -11.67
C ASP A 30 -10.03 14.73 -12.80
N ASP A 31 -8.78 14.29 -12.91
CA ASP A 31 -8.35 13.31 -13.92
C ASP A 31 -8.98 11.92 -13.67
N PRO A 32 -9.87 11.44 -14.56
CA PRO A 32 -10.57 10.17 -14.35
C PRO A 32 -9.62 8.97 -14.23
N TYR A 33 -8.50 8.99 -14.97
CA TYR A 33 -7.51 7.92 -14.93
C TYR A 33 -6.82 7.86 -13.56
N THR A 34 -6.37 8.99 -13.04
CA THR A 34 -5.77 9.08 -11.70
C THR A 34 -6.75 8.65 -10.62
N GLN A 35 -8.02 9.09 -10.70
CA GLN A 35 -9.05 8.68 -9.75
C GLN A 35 -9.30 7.17 -9.78
N ASP A 36 -9.37 6.57 -10.97
CA ASP A 36 -9.54 5.13 -11.14
C ASP A 36 -8.33 4.33 -10.63
N LEU A 37 -7.12 4.80 -10.92
CA LEU A 37 -5.88 4.20 -10.43
C LEU A 37 -5.84 4.20 -8.90
N VAL A 38 -6.14 5.32 -8.25
CA VAL A 38 -6.17 5.42 -6.78
C VAL A 38 -7.23 4.47 -6.21
N ARG A 39 -8.43 4.41 -6.79
CA ARG A 39 -9.47 3.46 -6.36
C ARG A 39 -9.00 2.01 -6.50
N THR A 40 -8.36 1.68 -7.61
CA THR A 40 -7.82 0.34 -7.87
C THR A 40 -6.79 -0.04 -6.80
N ILE A 41 -5.84 0.85 -6.50
CA ILE A 41 -4.82 0.63 -5.47
C ILE A 41 -5.44 0.41 -4.09
N VAL A 42 -6.44 1.23 -3.71
CA VAL A 42 -7.16 1.06 -2.43
C VAL A 42 -7.90 -0.27 -2.39
N ASN A 43 -8.51 -0.67 -3.50
CA ASN A 43 -9.29 -1.90 -3.60
C ASN A 43 -8.43 -3.18 -3.67
N THR A 44 -7.13 -3.09 -3.96
CA THR A 44 -6.22 -4.26 -3.96
C THR A 44 -6.22 -4.97 -2.60
N GLY A 45 -6.50 -4.25 -1.50
CA GLY A 45 -6.63 -4.88 -0.18
C GLY A 45 -7.72 -5.95 -0.09
N THR A 46 -8.73 -5.91 -0.97
CA THR A 46 -9.82 -6.89 -1.03
C THR A 46 -9.37 -8.26 -1.58
N GLU A 47 -8.24 -8.29 -2.29
CA GLU A 47 -7.64 -9.50 -2.87
C GLU A 47 -7.01 -10.41 -1.80
N TYR A 48 -6.78 -9.90 -0.59
CA TYR A 48 -6.18 -10.65 0.52
C TYR A 48 -7.23 -11.20 1.47
N ASP A 49 -6.98 -12.40 1.99
CA ASP A 49 -7.85 -13.05 2.97
C ASP A 49 -7.86 -12.28 4.27
N LYS A 50 -9.03 -12.29 4.92
CA LYS A 50 -9.23 -11.70 6.23
C LYS A 50 -8.22 -12.31 7.22
N THR A 51 -7.43 -11.47 7.87
CA THR A 51 -6.36 -11.89 8.81
C THR A 51 -6.79 -11.75 10.28
N SER A 52 -7.91 -11.10 10.56
CA SER A 52 -8.49 -10.91 11.90
C SER A 52 -9.99 -10.66 11.79
N ASP A 53 -10.76 -11.05 12.81
CA ASP A 53 -12.22 -10.90 12.82
C ASP A 53 -12.73 -9.46 12.75
N ASP A 54 -11.90 -8.51 13.17
CA ASP A 54 -12.22 -7.09 13.26
C ASP A 54 -12.18 -6.34 11.92
N TYR A 55 -11.65 -6.97 10.86
CA TYR A 55 -11.42 -6.31 9.56
C TYR A 55 -12.10 -7.06 8.41
N SER A 56 -12.81 -6.35 7.53
CA SER A 56 -13.53 -6.96 6.40
C SER A 56 -12.61 -7.54 5.32
N TYR A 57 -11.34 -7.13 5.29
CA TYR A 57 -10.35 -7.51 4.29
C TYR A 57 -8.99 -7.81 4.94
N GLY A 58 -8.03 -8.32 4.17
CA GLY A 58 -6.72 -8.74 4.72
C GLY A 58 -5.83 -7.61 5.22
N ILE A 59 -6.00 -6.39 4.71
CA ILE A 59 -5.26 -5.21 5.19
C ILE A 59 -5.86 -4.74 6.52
N ARG A 60 -5.03 -4.74 7.57
CA ARG A 60 -5.44 -4.42 8.96
C ARG A 60 -4.71 -3.24 9.61
N SER A 61 -3.71 -2.67 8.94
CA SER A 61 -2.96 -1.51 9.47
C SER A 61 -2.36 -0.65 8.38
N THR A 62 -1.90 0.54 8.75
CA THR A 62 -1.18 1.47 7.88
C THR A 62 0.18 1.81 8.49
N PRO A 63 1.27 1.86 7.70
CA PRO A 63 1.35 1.47 6.30
C PRO A 63 1.20 -0.05 6.14
N THR A 64 0.67 -0.48 4.99
CA THR A 64 0.76 -1.86 4.49
C THR A 64 1.27 -1.76 3.07
N MET A 65 2.26 -2.59 2.72
CA MET A 65 2.88 -2.63 1.40
C MET A 65 2.59 -3.95 0.72
N ILE A 66 2.36 -3.92 -0.59
CA ILE A 66 2.23 -5.12 -1.43
C ILE A 66 3.39 -5.10 -2.43
N ILE A 67 4.33 -6.05 -2.32
CA ILE A 67 5.56 -6.10 -3.12
C ILE A 67 5.61 -7.47 -3.79
N ASN A 68 5.61 -7.55 -5.13
CA ASN A 68 5.57 -8.82 -5.88
C ASN A 68 4.41 -9.76 -5.46
N GLY A 69 3.25 -9.19 -5.13
CA GLY A 69 2.07 -9.93 -4.65
C GLY A 69 2.11 -10.30 -3.15
N ARG A 70 3.13 -9.84 -2.43
CA ARG A 70 3.45 -10.21 -1.05
C ARG A 70 3.06 -9.06 -0.12
N MET A 71 2.23 -9.33 0.88
CA MET A 71 1.76 -8.29 1.81
C MET A 71 2.70 -8.18 3.02
N VAL A 72 3.18 -6.97 3.29
CA VAL A 72 3.97 -6.58 4.47
C VAL A 72 3.15 -5.59 5.29
N ILE A 73 2.78 -5.98 6.51
CA ILE A 73 1.84 -5.24 7.35
C ILE A 73 2.59 -4.47 8.44
N GLY A 74 2.33 -3.16 8.52
CA GLY A 74 2.78 -2.30 9.61
C GLY A 74 4.06 -1.54 9.30
N THR A 75 4.39 -0.60 10.19
CA THR A 75 5.67 0.11 10.18
C THR A 75 6.74 -0.82 10.74
N LEU A 76 7.76 -1.12 9.94
CA LEU A 76 8.92 -1.89 10.37
C LEU A 76 10.16 -0.99 10.45
N PRO A 77 11.14 -1.28 11.34
CA PRO A 77 12.44 -0.62 11.31
C PRO A 77 13.12 -0.74 9.94
N ASP A 78 13.94 0.25 9.58
CA ASP A 78 14.62 0.28 8.26
C ASP A 78 15.43 -1.00 7.99
N GLU A 79 16.13 -1.52 9.01
CA GLU A 79 16.91 -2.75 8.90
C GLU A 79 16.04 -3.95 8.50
N HIS A 80 14.84 -4.07 9.10
CA HIS A 80 13.90 -5.15 8.79
C HIS A 80 13.35 -5.00 7.37
N MET A 81 12.99 -3.77 6.97
CA MET A 81 12.53 -3.48 5.61
C MET A 81 13.61 -3.83 4.58
N ARG A 82 14.86 -3.40 4.82
CA ARG A 82 16.00 -3.69 3.95
C ARG A 82 16.26 -5.19 3.83
N ALA A 83 16.17 -5.93 4.93
CA ALA A 83 16.29 -7.38 4.92
C ALA A 83 15.19 -8.06 4.09
N ILE A 84 13.94 -7.61 4.22
CA ILE A 84 12.81 -8.10 3.41
C ILE A 84 13.09 -7.84 1.92
N PHE A 85 13.39 -6.60 1.53
CA PHE A 85 13.65 -6.26 0.13
C PHE A 85 14.85 -7.03 -0.44
N GLN A 86 15.94 -7.16 0.34
CA GLN A 86 17.10 -7.92 -0.11
C GLN A 86 16.77 -9.39 -0.34
N ALA A 87 15.98 -10.02 0.55
CA ALA A 87 15.53 -11.40 0.34
C ALA A 87 14.68 -11.55 -0.93
N LEU A 88 13.85 -10.55 -1.26
CA LEU A 88 13.06 -10.55 -2.50
C LEU A 88 13.94 -10.42 -3.76
N ILE A 89 14.99 -9.61 -3.71
CA ILE A 89 15.95 -9.46 -4.82
C ILE A 89 16.72 -10.77 -5.01
N ASP A 90 17.23 -11.35 -3.91
CA ASP A 90 17.95 -12.61 -3.96
C ASP A 90 17.07 -13.73 -4.54
N GLU A 91 15.80 -13.81 -4.15
CA GLU A 91 14.85 -14.78 -4.69
C GLU A 91 14.62 -14.61 -6.18
N ALA A 92 14.44 -13.38 -6.65
CA ALA A 92 14.34 -13.10 -8.07
C ALA A 92 15.62 -13.50 -8.85
N GLN A 93 16.76 -13.57 -8.18
CA GLN A 93 18.06 -13.99 -8.72
C GLN A 93 18.37 -15.48 -8.47
N GLY A 94 17.48 -16.24 -7.83
CA GLY A 94 17.62 -17.69 -7.59
C GLY A 94 18.18 -18.09 -6.21
N GLY A 95 18.33 -17.16 -5.26
CA GLY A 95 18.65 -17.45 -3.87
C GLY A 95 17.41 -17.72 -3.02
N SER A 96 17.46 -18.59 -2.01
CA SER A 96 16.34 -18.75 -1.06
C SER A 96 16.67 -18.15 0.30
N ARG A 97 15.95 -17.09 0.69
CA ARG A 97 15.93 -16.59 2.08
C ARG A 97 14.49 -16.52 2.57
N PHE A 98 14.26 -17.02 3.78
CA PHE A 98 12.96 -17.02 4.45
C PHE A 98 12.59 -15.63 4.97
N ILE A 99 11.31 -15.25 4.89
CA ILE A 99 10.77 -13.96 5.34
C ILE A 99 9.70 -14.20 6.41
N GLU A 100 9.91 -13.69 7.62
CA GLU A 100 9.10 -13.99 8.81
C GLU A 100 7.70 -13.33 8.82
N ASN A 101 7.55 -12.14 8.21
CA ASN A 101 6.28 -11.37 8.22
C ASN A 101 5.40 -11.60 6.99
N TRP A 102 5.39 -12.83 6.50
CA TRP A 102 4.80 -13.16 5.21
C TRP A 102 3.30 -13.46 5.24
N VAL A 103 2.52 -12.87 4.32
CA VAL A 103 1.12 -13.26 4.06
C VAL A 103 0.88 -13.50 2.56
N PRO A 104 0.46 -14.71 2.14
CA PRO A 104 0.16 -15.00 0.73
C PRO A 104 -1.20 -14.41 0.29
N PRO A 105 -1.38 -14.09 -1.01
CA PRO A 105 -2.67 -13.66 -1.56
C PRO A 105 -3.68 -14.82 -1.67
N LYS A 106 -4.97 -14.49 -1.81
CA LYS A 106 -6.03 -15.49 -2.04
C LYS A 106 -5.71 -16.33 -3.28
N ALA A 107 -5.90 -17.65 -3.18
CA ALA A 107 -5.84 -18.51 -4.35
C ALA A 107 -6.94 -18.09 -5.35
N ARG A 108 -6.54 -17.66 -6.56
CA ARG A 108 -7.48 -17.26 -7.61
C ARG A 108 -8.31 -18.48 -8.00
N ARG A 109 -9.62 -18.48 -7.68
CA ARG A 109 -10.55 -19.52 -8.14
C ARG A 109 -10.53 -19.54 -9.67
N VAL A 110 -9.96 -20.59 -10.25
CA VAL A 110 -10.06 -20.85 -11.69
C VAL A 110 -11.53 -21.11 -11.99
N ARG A 111 -12.18 -20.18 -12.69
CA ARG A 111 -13.51 -20.42 -13.24
C ARG A 111 -13.34 -21.51 -14.31
N ARG A 112 -13.89 -22.70 -14.04
CA ARG A 112 -14.09 -23.74 -15.06
C ARG A 112 -15.25 -23.35 -15.97
#